data_AF-A0A1J5I235-F1
#
_entry.id   AF-A0A1J5I235-F1
#
_cell.length_a   1.000
_cell.length_b   1.000
_cell.length_c   1.000
_cell.angle_alpha   90.00
_cell.angle_beta   90.00
_cell.angle_gamma   90.00
#
_symmetry.space_group_name_H-M   'P 1'
#
loop_
_entity.id
_entity.type
_entity.pdbx_description
1 polymer ?
#
loop_
_entity_poly.entity_id
_entity_poly.type
_entity_poly.pdbx_seq_one_letter_code
_entity_poly.pdbx_strand_id
1 'polypeptide(L)' 'MIDIAVPRDVELEVTEIDNVFLYNIDDLQGVVDENIKSRRQVAAKPEYTKVVNYNLQSYLNYVK' A
#
# COMPACT_ATOMS: atom_id res chain seq x y z
N MET A 1 4.76 -11.64 15.74
CA MET A 1 3.82 -12.01 14.65
C MET A 1 3.33 -10.74 13.99
N ILE A 2 3.09 -10.78 12.67
CA ILE A 2 2.63 -9.64 11.89
C ILE A 2 1.32 -10.03 11.23
N ASP A 3 0.24 -9.31 11.53
CA ASP A 3 -1.10 -9.52 11.01
C ASP A 3 -1.48 -8.36 10.07
N ILE A 4 -1.53 -8.65 8.77
CA ILE A 4 -1.79 -7.65 7.71
C ILE A 4 -3.21 -7.78 7.12
N ALA A 5 -4.05 -8.67 7.66
CA ALA A 5 -5.38 -8.94 7.14
C ALA A 5 -6.41 -7.89 7.61
N VAL A 6 -7.41 -7.63 6.76
CA VAL A 6 -8.57 -6.78 7.08
C VAL A 6 -9.86 -7.48 6.63
N PRO A 7 -10.72 -7.98 7.55
CA PRO A 7 -10.57 -8.00 9.01
C PRO A 7 -9.40 -8.89 9.47
N ARG A 8 -8.97 -8.73 10.73
CA ARG A 8 -7.78 -9.39 11.28
C ARG A 8 -7.92 -10.91 11.33
N ASP A 9 -6.80 -11.61 11.17
CA ASP A 9 -6.76 -13.09 11.25
C ASP A 9 -6.37 -13.62 12.64
N VAL A 10 -5.75 -12.78 13.48
CA VAL A 10 -5.18 -13.21 14.77
C VAL A 10 -5.93 -12.60 15.96
N GLU A 11 -6.33 -13.43 16.91
CA GLU A 11 -6.96 -13.01 18.16
C GLU A 11 -6.01 -12.18 19.06
N LEU A 12 -6.55 -11.21 19.82
CA LEU A 12 -5.74 -10.32 20.69
C LEU A 12 -5.07 -11.10 21.83
N GLU A 13 -5.72 -12.16 22.30
CA GLU A 13 -5.35 -13.04 23.39
C GLU A 13 -3.99 -13.72 23.15
N VAL A 14 -3.54 -13.81 21.88
CA VAL A 14 -2.21 -14.32 21.53
C VAL A 14 -1.08 -13.46 22.12
N THR A 15 -1.35 -12.21 22.48
CA THR A 15 -0.39 -11.31 23.16
C THR A 15 -0.15 -11.66 24.64
N GLU A 16 -0.97 -12.55 25.23
CA GLU A 16 -0.79 -13.01 26.62
C GLU A 16 0.29 -14.11 26.73
N ILE A 17 0.75 -14.66 25.61
CA ILE A 17 1.79 -15.69 25.57
C ILE A 17 3.17 -15.02 25.73
N ASP A 18 3.97 -15.51 26.69
CA ASP A 18 5.31 -15.00 26.93
C ASP A 18 6.17 -14.98 25.65
N ASN A 19 6.82 -13.84 25.41
CA ASN A 19 7.65 -13.55 24.24
C ASN A 19 6.90 -13.47 22.89
N VAL A 20 5.58 -13.32 22.89
CA VAL A 20 4.80 -13.09 21.67
C VAL A 20 4.38 -11.62 21.57
N PHE A 21 4.74 -10.98 20.46
CA PHE A 21 4.34 -9.61 20.13
C PHE A 21 3.53 -9.63 18.84
N LEU A 22 2.38 -8.94 18.81
CA LEU A 22 1.51 -8.85 17.65
C LEU A 22 1.56 -7.44 17.08
N TYR A 23 1.98 -7.32 15.82
CA TYR A 23 1.97 -6.08 15.06
C TYR A 23 0.88 -6.16 13.99
N ASN A 24 0.14 -5.08 13.80
CA ASN A 24 -0.92 -5.00 12.78
C ASN A 24 -0.55 -4.05 11.63
N ILE A 25 -1.48 -3.83 10.70
CA ILE A 25 -1.28 -2.90 9.58
C ILE A 25 -1.09 -1.44 10.02
N ASP A 26 -1.68 -1.03 11.15
CA ASP A 26 -1.56 0.33 11.69
C ASP A 26 -0.13 0.57 12.23
N ASP A 27 0.50 -0.45 12.83
CA ASP A 27 1.88 -0.37 13.30
C ASP A 27 2.90 -0.19 12.16
N LEU A 28 2.51 -0.54 10.93
CA LEU A 28 3.32 -0.40 9.73
C LEU A 28 3.14 0.96 9.03
N GLN A 29 2.26 1.84 9.53
CA GLN A 29 1.87 3.08 8.86
C GLN A 29 3.08 3.99 8.53
N GLY A 30 4.06 4.10 9.43
CA GLY A 30 5.25 4.95 9.18
C GLY A 30 6.08 4.48 7.97
N VAL A 31 6.26 3.18 7.82
CA VAL A 31 6.96 2.58 6.66
C VAL A 31 6.13 2.74 5.39
N VAL A 32 4.82 2.64 5.50
CA VAL A 32 3.89 2.86 4.38
C VAL A 32 3.96 4.32 3.90
N ASP A 33 3.97 5.29 4.81
CA ASP A 33 4.00 6.71 4.47
C ASP A 33 5.28 7.11 3.73
N GLU A 34 6.43 6.62 4.18
CA GLU A 34 7.71 6.82 3.49
C GLU A 34 7.70 6.22 2.08
N ASN A 35 7.18 5.00 1.95
CA ASN A 35 7.03 4.34 0.66
C ASN A 35 6.06 5.08 -0.27
N ILE A 36 4.93 5.59 0.24
CA ILE A 36 3.98 6.40 -0.53
C ILE A 36 4.67 7.69 -1.00
N LYS A 37 5.43 8.36 -0.13
CA LYS A 37 6.16 9.58 -0.49
C LYS A 37 7.17 9.31 -1.61
N SER A 38 7.96 8.25 -1.48
CA SER A 38 8.92 7.81 -2.51
C SER A 38 8.21 7.49 -3.83
N ARG A 39 7.11 6.71 -3.78
CA ARG A 39 6.31 6.38 -4.97
C ARG A 39 5.71 7.61 -5.64
N ARG A 40 5.22 8.59 -4.87
CA ARG A 40 4.69 9.86 -5.40
C ARG A 40 5.76 10.65 -6.16
N GLN A 41 6.98 10.70 -5.64
CA GLN A 41 8.10 11.36 -6.33
C GLN A 41 8.42 10.69 -7.66
N VAL A 42 8.40 9.37 -7.72
CA VAL A 42 8.61 8.61 -8.97
C VAL A 42 7.45 8.82 -9.94
N ALA A 43 6.20 8.70 -9.47
CA ALA A 43 5.01 8.87 -10.28
C ALA A 43 4.87 10.29 -10.87
N ALA A 44 5.38 11.31 -10.19
CA ALA A 44 5.40 12.68 -10.67
C ALA A 44 6.40 12.91 -11.82
N LYS A 45 7.30 11.96 -12.09
CA LYS A 45 8.27 12.14 -13.17
C LYS A 45 7.58 12.14 -14.54
N PRO A 46 8.10 12.92 -15.50
CA PRO A 46 7.49 13.03 -16.83
C PRO A 46 7.37 11.69 -17.56
N GLU A 47 8.26 10.72 -17.34
CA GLU A 47 8.20 9.44 -18.02
C GLU A 47 6.94 8.63 -17.63
N TYR A 48 6.58 8.65 -16.34
CA TYR A 48 5.43 7.88 -15.84
C TYR A 48 4.10 8.57 -16.15
N THR A 49 4.03 9.89 -15.99
CA THR A 49 2.81 10.66 -16.33
C THR A 49 2.44 10.54 -17.82
N LYS A 50 3.45 10.48 -18.71
CA LYS A 50 3.23 10.23 -20.14
C LYS A 50 2.56 8.90 -20.43
N VAL A 51 3.00 7.81 -19.78
CA VAL A 51 2.42 6.47 -19.99
C VAL A 51 0.95 6.44 -19.57
N VAL A 52 0.63 7.01 -18.41
CA VAL A 52 -0.76 7.07 -17.92
C VAL A 52 -1.64 7.88 -18.87
N ASN A 53 -1.18 9.05 -19.31
CA ASN A 53 -1.93 9.89 -20.24
C ASN A 53 -2.14 9.22 -21.60
N TYR A 54 -1.11 8.56 -22.13
CA TYR A 54 -1.21 7.81 -23.38
C TYR A 54 -2.24 6.67 -23.28
N ASN A 55 -2.20 5.90 -22.19
CA ASN A 55 -3.15 4.82 -21.96
C ASN A 55 -4.58 5.35 -21.82
N LEU A 56 -4.76 6.47 -21.12
CA LEU A 56 -6.07 7.11 -20.96
C LEU A 56 -6.64 7.57 -22.31
N GLN A 57 -5.83 8.24 -23.14
CA GLN A 57 -6.26 8.65 -24.48
C GLN A 57 -6.59 7.45 -25.37
N SER A 58 -5.79 6.38 -25.29
CA SER A 58 -6.04 5.14 -26.03
C SER A 58 -7.37 4.50 -25.63
N TYR A 59 -7.65 4.44 -24.32
CA TYR A 59 -8.93 3.95 -23.81
C TYR A 59 -10.08 4.82 -24.30
N LEU A 60 -10.01 6.15 -24.15
CA LEU A 60 -11.07 7.08 -24.57
C LEU A 60 -11.38 6.99 -26.07
N ASN A 61 -10.39 6.70 -26.91
CA ASN A 61 -10.60 6.47 -28.34
C ASN A 61 -11.24 5.11 -28.64
N TYR A 62 -10.99 4.09 -27.83
CA TYR A 62 -11.61 2.77 -27.98
C TYR A 62 -13.11 2.79 -27.62
N VAL A 63 -13.52 3.62 -26.65
CA VAL A 63 -14.93 3.70 -26.23
C VAL A 63 -15.78 4.68 -27.07
N LYS A 64 -15.17 5.38 -28.04
CA LYS A 64 -15.87 6.25 -29.00
C LYS A 64 -16.18 5.50 -30.29
#